data_AF-A0A524CJ38-F1
#
_entry.id   AF-A0A524CJ38-F1
#
_cell.length_a   1.000
_cell.length_b   1.000
_cell.length_c   1.000
_cell.angle_alpha   90.00
_cell.angle_beta   90.00
_cell.angle_gamma   90.00
#
_symmetry.space_group_name_H-M   'P 1'
#
loop_
_entity.id
_entity.type
_entity.pdbx_description
1 polymer ?
#
loop_
_entity_poly.entity_id
_entity_poly.type
_entity_poly.pdbx_seq_one_letter_code
_entity_poly.pdbx_strand_id
1 'polypeptide(L)'
;MINQQIKKNLIQIIPVLTLCMFFGITAGLLLNMMDIWLERELVIGILLISPAIMALGGYISSIFSMRITTALYSGLIEPKIKRYSFLENNLIALLFLSIVISISIGAVSYFTVFLLGLITDITIWGFIFLSTIAGMIDFIVCLLITIPVAFISFYKGLDPDNLTTPLMNSISDLLSIVSIFIALNLYLILF
;
A
#
# COMPACT_ATOMS: atom_id res chain seq x y z
N MET A 1 5.57 35.86 3.92
CA MET A 1 4.54 34.79 3.99
C MET A 1 5.08 33.45 3.45
N ILE A 2 5.64 33.40 2.24
CA ILE A 2 6.16 32.14 1.61
C ILE A 2 7.21 31.41 2.48
N ASN A 3 8.22 32.11 3.00
CA ASN A 3 9.25 31.49 3.85
C ASN A 3 8.73 30.91 5.17
N GLN A 4 7.64 31.45 5.73
CA GLN A 4 7.04 30.93 6.97
C GLN A 4 6.25 29.65 6.71
N GLN A 5 5.55 29.57 5.57
CA GLN A 5 4.86 28.35 5.14
C GLN A 5 5.86 27.21 4.89
N ILE A 6 6.95 27.49 4.17
CA ILE A 6 8.01 26.51 3.89
C ILE A 6 8.62 25.99 5.20
N LYS A 7 8.96 26.88 6.13
CA LYS A 7 9.53 26.49 7.42
C LYS A 7 8.58 25.61 8.23
N LYS A 8 7.28 25.92 8.21
CA LYS A 8 6.25 25.11 8.89
C LYS A 8 6.14 23.72 8.27
N ASN A 9 6.10 23.62 6.95
CA ASN A 9 6.04 22.33 6.25
C ASN A 9 7.29 21.49 6.50
N LEU A 10 8.49 22.09 6.45
CA LEU A 10 9.74 21.38 6.74
C LEU A 10 9.76 20.80 8.16
N ILE A 11 9.32 21.56 9.16
CA ILE A 11 9.26 21.09 10.55
C ILE A 11 8.26 19.94 10.71
N GLN A 12 7.18 19.92 9.92
CA GLN A 12 6.22 18.81 9.92
C GLN A 12 6.76 17.56 9.22
N ILE A 13 7.44 17.73 8.08
CA ILE A 13 7.91 16.63 7.23
C ILE A 13 9.13 15.93 7.83
N ILE A 14 10.08 16.64 8.44
CA ILE A 14 11.31 16.05 9.01
C ILE A 14 11.03 14.87 9.95
N PRO A 15 10.19 14.98 11.00
CA PRO A 15 9.92 13.85 11.89
C PRO A 15 9.21 12.70 11.17
N VAL A 16 8.34 13.01 10.20
CA VAL A 16 7.67 11.99 9.38
C VAL A 16 8.68 11.24 8.53
N LEU A 17 9.59 11.94 7.86
CA LEU A 17 10.66 11.33 7.06
C LEU A 17 11.60 10.47 7.89
N THR A 18 11.97 10.88 9.10
CA THR A 18 12.79 10.04 9.97
C THR A 18 12.09 8.72 10.33
N LEU A 19 10.77 8.77 10.49
CA LEU A 19 9.95 7.61 10.79
C LEU A 19 9.76 6.74 9.53
N CYS A 20 9.59 7.34 8.35
CA CYS A 20 9.61 6.66 7.06
C CYS A 20 10.92 5.91 6.81
N MET A 21 12.07 6.51 7.15
CA MET A 21 13.37 5.83 7.03
C MET A 21 13.44 4.58 7.90
N PHE A 22 12.95 4.65 9.14
CA PHE A 22 12.89 3.50 10.02
C PHE A 22 12.04 2.38 9.41
N PHE A 23 10.84 2.72 8.92
CA PHE A 23 9.97 1.74 8.25
C PHE A 23 10.59 1.15 6.99
N GLY A 24 11.22 1.97 6.14
CA GLY A 24 11.90 1.50 4.93
C GLY A 24 13.06 0.55 5.23
N ILE A 25 13.86 0.83 6.26
CA ILE A 25 14.94 -0.09 6.70
C ILE A 25 14.33 -1.40 7.19
N THR A 26 13.27 -1.35 8.00
CA THR A 26 12.61 -2.58 8.47
C THR A 26 11.98 -3.37 7.32
N ALA A 27 11.51 -2.71 6.26
CA ALA A 27 10.94 -3.36 5.08
C ALA A 27 12.02 -4.12 4.32
N GLY A 28 13.17 -3.45 4.08
CA GLY A 28 14.33 -4.08 3.46
C GLY A 28 14.86 -5.26 4.27
N LEU A 29 14.92 -5.14 5.60
CA LEU A 29 15.32 -6.24 6.48
C LEU A 29 14.33 -7.41 6.44
N LEU A 30 13.03 -7.14 6.46
CA LEU A 30 12.00 -8.19 6.32
C LEU A 30 12.13 -8.92 4.98
N LEU A 31 12.32 -8.18 3.90
CA LEU A 31 12.54 -8.77 2.57
C LEU A 31 13.80 -9.64 2.55
N ASN A 32 14.90 -9.19 3.17
CA ASN A 32 16.13 -9.98 3.27
C ASN A 32 15.97 -11.23 4.15
N MET A 33 15.19 -11.18 5.24
CA MET A 33 14.89 -12.39 6.03
C MET A 33 14.05 -13.41 5.25
N MET A 34 13.34 -12.95 4.20
CA MET A 34 12.64 -13.82 3.26
C MET A 34 13.59 -14.49 2.25
N ASP A 35 14.89 -14.13 2.22
CA ASP A 35 15.90 -14.78 1.37
C ASP A 35 15.98 -16.29 1.61
N ILE A 36 15.67 -16.76 2.83
CA ILE A 36 15.61 -18.20 3.17
C ILE A 36 14.48 -18.94 2.41
N TRP A 37 13.42 -18.23 2.01
CA TRP A 37 12.32 -18.75 1.19
C TRP A 37 12.50 -18.48 -0.31
N LEU A 38 13.41 -17.56 -0.64
CA LEU A 38 13.87 -17.24 -1.99
C LEU A 38 14.88 -18.28 -2.53
N GLU A 39 15.21 -19.35 -1.79
CA GLU A 39 15.99 -20.45 -2.37
C GLU A 39 15.15 -21.40 -3.27
N ARG A 40 13.83 -21.21 -3.31
CA ARG A 40 12.93 -21.91 -4.26
C ARG A 40 12.72 -21.07 -5.52
N GLU A 41 12.47 -21.68 -6.67
CA GLU A 41 12.25 -21.07 -8.01
C GLU A 41 11.15 -19.98 -8.12
N LEU A 42 10.55 -19.60 -6.99
CA LEU A 42 9.48 -18.62 -6.82
C LEU A 42 10.00 -17.16 -6.67
N VAL A 43 11.32 -16.97 -6.53
CA VAL A 43 11.98 -15.66 -6.35
C VAL A 43 11.54 -14.63 -7.36
N ILE A 44 11.55 -15.02 -8.62
CA ILE A 44 11.36 -14.11 -9.74
C ILE A 44 9.95 -13.51 -9.67
N GLY A 45 8.95 -14.33 -9.33
CA GLY A 45 7.58 -13.85 -9.17
C GLY A 45 7.41 -12.86 -8.03
N ILE A 46 8.03 -13.15 -6.88
CA ILE A 46 7.95 -12.29 -5.69
C ILE A 46 8.61 -10.94 -5.94
N LEU A 47 9.81 -10.93 -6.53
CA LEU A 47 10.57 -9.70 -6.81
C LEU A 47 9.88 -8.79 -7.83
N LEU A 48 9.19 -9.37 -8.83
CA LEU A 48 8.45 -8.59 -9.83
C LEU A 48 7.15 -8.00 -9.27
N ILE A 49 6.41 -8.79 -8.50
CA ILE A 49 5.13 -8.36 -7.93
C ILE A 49 5.33 -7.35 -6.79
N SER A 50 6.42 -7.49 -6.01
CA SER A 50 6.62 -6.74 -4.77
C SER A 50 6.56 -5.22 -4.93
N PRO A 51 7.37 -4.58 -5.78
CA PRO A 51 7.33 -3.12 -5.95
C PRO A 51 5.97 -2.61 -6.42
N ALA A 52 5.26 -3.41 -7.25
CA ALA A 52 3.97 -3.03 -7.78
C ALA A 52 2.86 -3.06 -6.72
N ILE A 53 2.87 -4.05 -5.83
CA ILE A 53 1.93 -4.12 -4.70
C ILE A 53 2.25 -3.04 -3.66
N MET A 54 3.53 -2.80 -3.36
CA MET A 54 3.97 -1.71 -2.46
C MET A 54 3.43 -0.35 -2.95
N ALA A 55 3.53 -0.09 -4.25
CA ALA A 55 2.98 1.11 -4.85
C ALA A 55 1.44 1.18 -4.75
N LEU A 56 0.75 0.06 -4.98
CA LEU A 56 -0.71 -0.02 -4.91
C LEU A 56 -1.25 0.46 -3.55
N GLY A 57 -0.74 -0.09 -2.46
CA GLY A 57 -1.24 0.24 -1.12
C GLY A 57 -1.00 1.69 -0.72
N GLY A 58 0.17 2.24 -1.06
CA GLY A 58 0.50 3.65 -0.86
C GLY A 58 -0.45 4.59 -1.62
N TYR A 59 -0.74 4.27 -2.89
CA TYR A 59 -1.68 5.05 -3.69
C TYR A 59 -3.11 4.99 -3.16
N ILE A 60 -3.61 3.81 -2.80
CA ILE A 60 -4.96 3.66 -2.26
C ILE A 60 -5.11 4.46 -0.97
N SER A 61 -4.15 4.33 -0.06
CA SER A 61 -4.14 5.03 1.23
C SER A 61 -4.12 6.54 1.05
N SER A 62 -3.28 7.03 0.13
CA SER A 62 -3.19 8.45 -0.19
C SER A 62 -4.49 8.99 -0.80
N ILE A 63 -5.06 8.31 -1.79
CA ILE A 63 -6.34 8.68 -2.42
C ILE A 63 -7.46 8.71 -1.38
N PHE A 64 -7.52 7.69 -0.53
CA PHE A 64 -8.56 7.60 0.48
C PHE A 64 -8.41 8.67 1.57
N SER A 65 -7.18 8.92 2.03
CA SER A 65 -6.88 10.00 2.97
C SER A 65 -7.30 11.36 2.43
N MET A 66 -6.99 11.67 1.16
CA MET A 66 -7.40 12.92 0.52
C MET A 66 -8.92 13.04 0.47
N ARG A 67 -9.63 11.96 0.08
CA ARG A 67 -11.10 11.95 0.01
C ARG A 67 -11.75 12.16 1.38
N ILE A 68 -11.24 11.50 2.44
CA ILE A 68 -11.70 11.73 3.81
C ILE A 68 -11.47 13.20 4.19
N THR A 69 -10.29 13.72 3.91
CA THR A 69 -9.92 15.08 4.29
C THR A 69 -10.78 16.13 3.58
N THR A 70 -10.96 16.00 2.26
CA THR A 70 -11.85 16.88 1.48
C THR A 70 -13.27 16.84 2.01
N ALA A 71 -13.77 15.66 2.38
CA ALA A 71 -15.13 15.51 2.89
C ALA A 71 -15.29 16.06 4.33
N LEU A 72 -14.24 16.00 5.16
CA LEU A 72 -14.21 16.68 6.46
C LEU A 72 -14.20 18.21 6.31
N TYR A 73 -13.34 18.77 5.44
CA TYR A 73 -13.28 20.21 5.20
C TYR A 73 -14.52 20.77 4.49
N SER A 74 -15.16 19.97 3.64
CA SER A 74 -16.42 20.34 2.96
C SER A 74 -17.66 20.16 3.85
N GLY A 75 -17.52 19.62 5.07
CA GLY A 75 -18.64 19.35 5.97
C GLY A 75 -19.56 18.20 5.53
N LEU A 76 -19.15 17.38 4.56
CA LEU A 76 -19.88 16.17 4.14
C LEU A 76 -19.84 15.07 5.22
N ILE A 77 -18.82 15.09 6.06
CA ILE A 77 -18.59 14.16 7.16
C ILE A 77 -18.24 15.00 8.39
N GLU A 78 -18.80 14.65 9.55
CA GLU A 78 -18.32 15.20 10.81
C GLU A 78 -17.05 14.44 11.24
N PRO A 79 -16.17 15.06 12.05
CA PRO A 79 -15.05 14.36 12.68
C PRO A 79 -15.57 13.43 13.80
N LYS A 80 -16.38 12.44 13.45
CA LYS A 80 -16.93 11.39 14.32
C LYS A 80 -16.97 10.10 13.53
N ILE A 81 -16.68 8.99 14.21
CA ILE A 81 -16.79 7.66 13.61
C ILE A 81 -18.28 7.33 13.46
N LYS A 82 -18.84 7.70 12.32
CA LYS A 82 -20.20 7.35 11.88
C LYS A 82 -20.13 6.75 10.49
N ARG A 83 -21.11 5.93 10.15
CA ARG A 83 -21.30 5.48 8.77
C ARG A 83 -21.82 6.63 7.93
N TYR A 84 -21.09 6.98 6.88
CA TYR A 84 -21.59 7.88 5.85
C TYR A 84 -21.60 7.10 4.53
N SER A 85 -22.73 7.15 3.83
CA SER A 85 -22.89 6.54 2.50
C SER A 85 -21.82 6.99 1.52
N PHE A 86 -21.32 8.23 1.66
CA PHE A 86 -20.18 8.74 0.91
C PHE A 86 -18.92 7.88 1.11
N LEU A 87 -18.52 7.56 2.35
CA LEU A 87 -17.34 6.71 2.54
C LEU A 87 -17.58 5.30 2.00
N GLU A 88 -18.76 4.73 2.23
CA GLU A 88 -19.09 3.38 1.75
C GLU A 88 -18.96 3.26 0.23
N ASN A 89 -19.51 4.22 -0.52
CA ASN A 89 -19.37 4.25 -1.99
C ASN A 89 -17.91 4.40 -2.44
N ASN A 90 -17.13 5.22 -1.74
CA ASN A 90 -15.70 5.37 -2.03
C ASN A 90 -14.91 4.09 -1.72
N LEU A 91 -15.26 3.39 -0.63
CA LEU A 91 -14.64 2.12 -0.26
C LEU A 91 -14.91 1.04 -1.31
N ILE A 92 -16.14 0.95 -1.82
CA ILE A 92 -16.50 0.02 -2.90
C ILE A 92 -15.71 0.33 -4.17
N ALA A 93 -15.61 1.61 -4.54
CA ALA A 93 -14.83 2.03 -5.71
C ALA A 93 -13.34 1.70 -5.56
N LEU A 94 -12.75 1.93 -4.39
CA LEU A 94 -11.36 1.60 -4.10
C LEU A 94 -11.11 0.09 -4.05
N LEU A 95 -12.06 -0.69 -3.52
CA LEU A 95 -11.98 -2.14 -3.52
C LEU A 95 -11.98 -2.66 -4.95
N PHE A 96 -12.91 -2.19 -5.79
CA PHE A 96 -12.95 -2.56 -7.21
C PHE A 96 -11.64 -2.19 -7.93
N LEU A 97 -11.13 -0.99 -7.70
CA LEU A 97 -9.84 -0.54 -8.24
C LEU A 97 -8.69 -1.45 -7.79
N SER A 98 -8.64 -1.80 -6.51
CA SER A 98 -7.63 -2.71 -5.95
C SER A 98 -7.66 -4.07 -6.63
N ILE A 99 -8.85 -4.65 -6.83
CA ILE A 99 -9.00 -5.95 -7.52
C ILE A 99 -8.45 -5.86 -8.94
N VAL A 100 -8.92 -4.86 -9.71
CA VAL A 100 -8.57 -4.70 -11.12
C VAL A 100 -7.07 -4.48 -11.29
N ILE A 101 -6.47 -3.60 -10.49
CA ILE A 101 -5.03 -3.34 -10.58
C ILE A 101 -4.23 -4.56 -10.11
N SER A 102 -4.63 -5.24 -9.04
CA SER A 102 -3.90 -6.42 -8.55
C SER A 102 -3.88 -7.56 -9.55
N ILE A 103 -5.01 -7.82 -10.24
CA ILE A 103 -5.06 -8.80 -11.34
C ILE A 103 -4.14 -8.35 -12.49
N SER A 104 -4.18 -7.07 -12.84
CA SER A 104 -3.34 -6.49 -13.89
C SER A 104 -1.85 -6.61 -13.55
N ILE A 105 -1.45 -6.37 -12.30
CA ILE A 105 -0.08 -6.55 -11.80
C ILE A 105 0.38 -7.99 -12.03
N GLY A 106 -0.43 -8.99 -11.67
CA GLY A 106 -0.08 -10.40 -11.88
C GLY A 106 0.12 -10.74 -13.36
N ALA A 107 -0.81 -10.31 -14.22
CA ALA A 107 -0.72 -10.53 -15.66
C ALA A 107 0.51 -9.85 -16.28
N VAL A 108 0.78 -8.59 -15.94
CA VAL A 108 1.92 -7.83 -16.43
C VAL A 108 3.24 -8.41 -15.92
N SER A 109 3.28 -8.85 -14.66
CA SER A 109 4.47 -9.49 -14.07
C SER A 109 4.83 -10.77 -14.80
N TYR A 110 3.85 -11.64 -15.07
CA TYR A 110 4.05 -12.85 -15.87
C TYR A 110 4.51 -12.54 -17.30
N PHE A 111 3.88 -11.54 -17.95
CA PHE A 111 4.30 -11.12 -19.28
C PHE A 111 5.74 -10.58 -19.30
N THR A 112 6.16 -9.91 -18.24
CA THR A 112 7.54 -9.42 -18.07
C THR A 112 8.53 -10.57 -17.94
N VAL A 113 8.20 -11.61 -17.17
CA VAL A 113 9.01 -12.85 -17.09
C VAL A 113 9.19 -13.47 -18.47
N PHE A 114 8.09 -13.60 -19.22
CA PHE A 114 8.10 -14.15 -20.58
C PHE A 114 8.98 -13.31 -21.53
N LEU A 115 8.84 -11.99 -21.51
CA LEU A 115 9.63 -11.09 -22.35
C LEU A 115 11.14 -11.12 -22.03
N LEU A 116 11.49 -11.26 -20.76
CA LEU A 116 12.88 -11.32 -20.31
C LEU A 116 13.51 -12.71 -20.47
N GLY A 117 12.74 -13.72 -20.90
CA GLY A 117 13.21 -15.10 -21.03
C GLY A 117 13.60 -15.73 -19.69
N LEU A 118 13.03 -15.24 -18.59
CA LEU A 118 13.28 -15.76 -17.25
C LEU A 118 12.53 -17.09 -17.07
N ILE A 119 13.18 -18.07 -16.45
CA ILE A 119 12.57 -19.37 -16.14
C ILE A 119 11.75 -19.22 -14.87
N THR A 120 10.50 -19.65 -14.90
CA THR A 120 9.65 -19.73 -13.70
C THR A 120 8.73 -20.93 -13.81
N ASP A 121 8.56 -21.63 -12.68
CA ASP A 121 7.58 -22.71 -12.54
C ASP A 121 6.15 -22.18 -12.27
N ILE A 122 6.01 -20.88 -11.98
CA ILE A 122 4.71 -20.28 -11.66
C ILE A 122 3.95 -19.99 -12.95
N THR A 123 2.75 -20.57 -13.07
CA THR A 123 1.83 -20.27 -14.18
C THR A 123 1.29 -18.83 -14.09
N ILE A 124 0.75 -18.32 -15.20
CA ILE A 124 0.06 -17.01 -15.22
C ILE A 124 -1.02 -16.91 -14.13
N TRP A 125 -1.73 -18.01 -13.85
CA TRP A 125 -2.74 -18.05 -12.79
C TRP A 125 -2.14 -17.95 -11.39
N GLY A 126 -0.95 -18.52 -11.18
CA GLY A 126 -0.20 -18.34 -9.94
C GLY A 126 0.21 -16.89 -9.71
N PHE A 127 0.69 -16.19 -10.74
CA PHE A 127 0.99 -14.76 -10.65
C PHE A 127 -0.22 -13.91 -10.30
N ILE A 128 -1.35 -14.13 -11.00
CA ILE A 128 -2.61 -13.42 -10.74
C ILE A 128 -3.12 -13.73 -9.32
N PHE A 129 -3.00 -14.99 -8.88
CA PHE A 129 -3.41 -15.39 -7.54
C PHE A 129 -2.59 -14.68 -6.47
N LEU A 130 -1.26 -14.73 -6.59
CA LEU A 130 -0.33 -14.11 -5.65
C LEU A 130 -0.56 -12.60 -5.56
N SER A 131 -0.64 -11.91 -6.70
CA SER A 131 -0.85 -10.47 -6.73
C SER A 131 -2.22 -10.07 -6.17
N THR A 132 -3.27 -10.84 -6.48
CA THR A 132 -4.63 -10.53 -6.01
C THR A 132 -4.78 -10.74 -4.52
N ILE A 133 -4.31 -11.87 -3.98
CA ILE A 133 -4.38 -12.14 -2.54
C ILE A 133 -3.51 -11.13 -1.77
N ALA A 134 -2.28 -10.89 -2.21
CA ALA A 134 -1.40 -9.91 -1.59
C ALA A 134 -2.00 -8.50 -1.61
N GLY A 135 -2.50 -8.06 -2.78
CA GLY A 135 -3.14 -6.76 -2.94
C GLY A 135 -4.42 -6.59 -2.13
N MET A 136 -5.22 -7.65 -1.95
CA MET A 136 -6.40 -7.62 -1.08
C MET A 136 -6.04 -7.47 0.40
N ILE A 137 -5.06 -8.25 0.87
CA ILE A 137 -4.61 -8.18 2.27
C ILE A 137 -4.04 -6.79 2.55
N ASP A 138 -3.14 -6.32 1.68
CA ASP A 138 -2.52 -5.01 1.80
C ASP A 138 -3.58 -3.89 1.78
N PHE A 139 -4.53 -3.96 0.84
CA PHE A 139 -5.69 -3.04 0.77
C PHE A 139 -6.43 -2.92 2.10
N ILE A 140 -6.80 -4.05 2.71
CA ILE A 140 -7.57 -4.06 3.95
C ILE A 140 -6.76 -3.43 5.09
N VAL A 141 -5.50 -3.81 5.25
CA VAL A 141 -4.67 -3.31 6.36
C VAL A 141 -4.37 -1.82 6.19
N CYS A 142 -3.99 -1.40 4.98
CA CYS A 142 -3.74 -0.01 4.64
C CYS A 142 -4.97 0.88 4.89
N LEU A 143 -6.16 0.39 4.55
CA LEU A 143 -7.42 1.10 4.77
C LEU A 143 -7.73 1.29 6.27
N LEU A 144 -7.51 0.24 7.08
CA LEU A 144 -7.69 0.30 8.54
C LEU A 144 -6.76 1.33 9.20
N ILE A 145 -5.56 1.52 8.66
CA ILE A 145 -4.58 2.49 9.18
C ILE A 145 -4.84 3.90 8.63
N THR A 146 -5.25 4.01 7.37
CA THR A 146 -5.49 5.31 6.71
C THR A 146 -6.56 6.11 7.42
N ILE A 147 -7.65 5.46 7.85
CA ILE A 147 -8.77 6.12 8.55
C ILE A 147 -8.26 6.91 9.78
N PRO A 148 -7.69 6.28 10.83
CA PRO A 148 -7.26 7.00 12.02
C PRO A 148 -6.19 8.05 11.71
N VAL A 149 -5.27 7.79 10.79
CA VAL A 149 -4.23 8.76 10.43
C VAL A 149 -4.84 10.01 9.78
N ALA A 150 -5.82 9.85 8.88
CA ALA A 150 -6.52 10.98 8.27
C ALA A 150 -7.28 11.81 9.32
N PHE A 151 -7.99 11.18 10.26
CA PHE A 151 -8.66 11.89 11.35
C PHE A 151 -7.66 12.61 12.27
N ILE A 152 -6.54 11.98 12.64
CA ILE A 152 -5.50 12.60 13.47
C ILE A 152 -4.90 13.82 12.76
N SER A 153 -4.63 13.72 11.46
CA SER A 153 -4.13 14.84 10.66
C SER A 153 -5.09 16.01 10.71
N PHE A 154 -6.39 15.75 10.52
CA PHE A 154 -7.44 16.76 10.58
C PHE A 154 -7.52 17.43 11.96
N TYR A 155 -7.58 16.65 13.06
CA TYR A 155 -7.65 17.21 14.41
C TYR A 155 -6.44 18.06 14.79
N LYS A 156 -5.25 17.68 14.33
CA LYS A 156 -4.02 18.44 14.60
C LYS A 156 -3.81 19.62 13.65
N GLY A 157 -4.71 19.85 12.69
CA GLY A 157 -4.56 20.87 11.65
C GLY A 157 -3.28 20.69 10.83
N LEU A 158 -2.83 19.44 10.69
CA LEU A 158 -1.68 19.07 9.87
C LEU A 158 -2.14 18.90 8.44
N ASP A 159 -1.29 19.33 7.51
CA ASP A 159 -1.52 19.10 6.10
C ASP A 159 -1.39 17.58 5.83
N PRO A 160 -2.47 16.90 5.41
CA PRO A 160 -2.44 15.47 5.13
C PRO A 160 -1.33 15.14 4.14
N ASP A 161 -1.09 15.98 3.14
CA ASP A 161 -0.09 15.71 2.10
C ASP A 161 1.33 15.69 2.68
N ASN A 162 1.58 16.37 3.80
CA ASN A 162 2.87 16.38 4.50
C ASN A 162 3.05 15.20 5.48
N LEU A 163 1.95 14.55 5.90
CA LEU A 163 1.98 13.51 6.91
C LEU A 163 1.45 12.17 6.40
N THR A 164 0.21 12.12 5.93
CA THR A 164 -0.49 10.88 5.57
C THR A 164 0.17 10.22 4.37
N THR A 165 0.47 10.96 3.29
CA THR A 165 1.08 10.40 2.07
C THR A 165 2.43 9.72 2.33
N PRO A 166 3.47 10.42 2.84
CA PRO A 166 4.77 9.77 3.07
C PRO A 166 4.69 8.65 4.11
N LEU A 167 3.90 8.83 5.18
CA LEU A 167 3.73 7.82 6.22
C LEU A 167 3.05 6.56 5.69
N MET A 168 1.96 6.71 4.94
CA MET A 168 1.21 5.58 4.39
C MET A 168 2.01 4.83 3.34
N ASN A 169 2.81 5.51 2.52
CA ASN A 169 3.70 4.83 1.57
C ASN A 169 4.69 3.93 2.33
N SER A 170 5.37 4.44 3.36
CA SER A 170 6.33 3.62 4.11
C SER A 170 5.69 2.49 4.92
N ILE A 171 4.48 2.69 5.43
CA ILE A 171 3.72 1.63 6.09
C ILE A 171 3.26 0.59 5.07
N SER A 172 2.80 1.01 3.90
CA SER A 172 2.43 0.12 2.80
C SER A 172 3.60 -0.73 2.36
N ASP A 173 4.80 -0.14 2.22
CA ASP A 173 6.01 -0.88 1.84
C ASP A 173 6.25 -2.07 2.77
N LEU A 174 6.08 -1.88 4.09
CA LEU A 174 6.18 -2.95 5.07
C LEU A 174 5.08 -3.99 4.96
N LEU A 175 3.83 -3.53 4.91
CA LEU A 175 2.67 -4.41 4.93
C LEU A 175 2.52 -5.22 3.65
N SER A 176 2.93 -4.65 2.52
CA SER A 176 2.90 -5.33 1.22
C SER A 176 3.82 -6.53 1.21
N ILE A 177 5.03 -6.42 1.77
CA ILE A 177 5.97 -7.55 1.90
C ILE A 177 5.35 -8.69 2.73
N VAL A 178 4.75 -8.34 3.88
CA VAL A 178 4.05 -9.32 4.73
C VAL A 178 2.86 -9.95 3.99
N SER A 179 2.10 -9.15 3.24
CA SER A 179 0.93 -9.59 2.49
C SER A 179 1.31 -10.56 1.37
N ILE A 180 2.41 -10.27 0.66
CA ILE A 180 2.97 -11.17 -0.37
C ILE A 180 3.44 -12.47 0.25
N PHE A 181 4.08 -12.42 1.43
CA PHE A 181 4.49 -13.63 2.12
C PHE A 181 3.30 -14.52 2.50
N ILE A 182 2.22 -13.93 3.02
CA ILE A 182 0.99 -14.67 3.33
C ILE A 182 0.39 -15.27 2.06
N ALA A 183 0.32 -14.50 0.97
CA ALA A 183 -0.18 -14.98 -0.32
C ALA A 183 0.64 -16.16 -0.86
N LEU A 184 1.97 -16.10 -0.72
CA LEU A 184 2.88 -17.17 -1.13
C LEU A 184 2.67 -18.45 -0.33
N ASN A 185 2.60 -18.35 1.00
CA ASN A 185 2.34 -19.51 1.85
C ASN A 185 1.00 -20.15 1.51
N LEU A 186 -0.02 -19.34 1.26
CA LEU A 186 -1.34 -19.82 0.89
C LEU A 186 -1.34 -20.49 -0.49
N TYR A 187 -0.58 -19.96 -1.45
CA TYR A 187 -0.38 -20.59 -2.76
C TYR A 187 0.28 -21.96 -2.63
N LEU A 188 1.36 -22.07 -1.85
CA LEU A 188 2.09 -23.33 -1.62
C LEU A 188 1.29 -24.42 -0.89
N ILE A 189 0.26 -24.04 -0.13
CA ILE A 189 -0.63 -24.98 0.56
C ILE A 189 -1.71 -25.50 -0.40
N LEU A 190 -2.13 -24.69 -1.37
CA LEU A 190 -3.25 -24.99 -2.26
C LEU A 190 -2.85 -25.67 -3.56
N PHE A 191 -1.59 -25.51 -4.01
CA PHE A 191 -1.06 -26.00 -5.28
C PHE A 191 0.25 -26.75 -5.06
#